data_AF-A0A8T4NL17-F1
#
_entry.id   AF-A0A8T4NL17-F1
#
_cell.length_a   1.000
_cell.length_b   1.000
_cell.length_c   1.000
_cell.angle_alpha   90.00
_cell.angle_beta   90.00
_cell.angle_gamma   90.00
#
_symmetry.space_group_name_H-M   'P 1'
#
loop_
_entity.id
_entity.type
_entity.pdbx_description
1 polymer ?
#
loop_
_entity_poly.entity_id
_entity_poly.type
_entity_poly.pdbx_seq_one_letter_code
_entity_poly.pdbx_strand_id
1 'polypeptide(L)'
;MIAKSEPLSLAEVKESLKKLPESDKEKRVESYIKKFSKINNSNALKLKKELQESFSKLGIEQIIKIIDFLPKDADDVRKVLASASIEENEIAKILEIVKGYI
;
A
#
# COMPACT_ATOMS: atom_id res chain seq x y z
N MET A 1 22.41 5.71 -14.66
CA MET A 1 21.50 4.58 -14.94
C MET A 1 20.95 4.10 -13.60
N ILE A 2 19.64 3.87 -13.46
CA ILE A 2 19.06 3.36 -12.21
C ILE A 2 19.20 1.84 -12.20
N ALA A 3 19.78 1.27 -11.13
CA ALA A 3 20.01 -0.17 -11.02
C ALA A 3 18.78 -0.97 -10.57
N LYS A 4 17.91 -0.37 -9.72
CA LYS A 4 16.69 -0.99 -9.20
C LYS A 4 15.70 0.10 -8.79
N SER A 5 14.40 -0.15 -8.99
CA SER A 5 13.31 0.70 -8.51
C SER A 5 12.25 -0.19 -7.88
N GLU A 6 11.85 0.12 -6.66
CA GLU A 6 10.83 -0.63 -5.91
C GLU A 6 9.80 0.33 -5.31
N PRO A 7 8.50 0.07 -5.55
CA PRO A 7 7.44 0.83 -4.89
C PRO A 7 7.41 0.60 -3.38
N LEU A 8 7.22 1.70 -2.64
CA LEU A 8 7.06 1.71 -1.19
C LEU A 8 5.70 2.30 -0.84
N SER A 9 5.03 1.71 0.16
CA SER A 9 3.83 2.27 0.77
C SER A 9 4.12 3.53 1.57
N LEU A 10 3.10 4.35 1.83
CA LEU A 10 3.21 5.54 2.68
C LEU A 10 3.77 5.20 4.06
N ALA A 11 3.41 4.04 4.61
CA ALA A 11 3.91 3.54 5.88
C ALA A 11 5.42 3.23 5.84
N GLU A 12 5.91 2.61 4.75
CA GLU A 12 7.33 2.36 4.52
C GLU A 12 8.11 3.67 4.31
N VAL A 13 7.55 4.62 3.56
CA VAL A 13 8.17 5.94 3.32
C VAL A 13 8.37 6.68 4.64
N LYS A 14 7.44 6.58 5.59
CA LYS A 14 7.57 7.18 6.93
C LYS A 14 8.86 6.77 7.64
N GLU A 15 9.22 5.50 7.56
CA GLU A 15 10.46 4.99 8.17
C GLU A 15 11.71 5.44 7.39
N SER A 16 11.61 5.61 6.07
CA SER A 16 12.68 6.16 5.26
C SER A 16 12.95 7.64 5.56
N LEU A 17 11.91 8.44 5.87
CA LEU A 17 12.07 9.86 6.21
C LEU A 17 12.89 10.06 7.49
N LYS A 18 12.76 9.18 8.48
CA LYS A 18 13.55 9.25 9.74
C LYS A 18 15.07 9.18 9.54
N LYS A 19 15.52 8.67 8.40
CA LYS A 19 16.94 8.53 8.05
C LYS A 19 17.48 9.75 7.32
N LEU A 20 16.61 10.69 6.94
CA LEU A 20 16.98 11.90 6.21
C LEU A 20 17.21 13.06 7.19
N PRO A 21 18.09 14.02 6.85
CA PRO A 21 18.21 15.24 7.62
C PRO A 21 16.90 16.03 7.59
N GLU A 22 16.57 16.64 8.72
CA GLU A 22 15.37 17.45 8.88
C GLU A 22 15.37 18.61 7.88
N SER A 23 14.28 18.76 7.11
CA SER A 23 14.14 19.83 6.11
C SER A 23 12.67 20.18 5.90
N ASP A 24 12.38 21.36 5.35
CA ASP A 24 11.00 21.77 5.05
C ASP A 24 10.29 20.80 4.10
N LYS A 25 11.04 20.18 3.17
CA LYS A 25 10.48 19.18 2.26
C LYS A 25 10.12 17.90 3.00
N GLU A 26 11.01 17.41 3.85
CA GLU A 26 10.79 16.22 4.67
C GLU A 26 9.55 16.41 5.57
N LYS A 27 9.45 17.53 6.29
CA LYS A 27 8.28 17.87 7.13
C LYS A 27 6.96 17.89 6.37
N ARG A 28 6.95 18.41 5.13
CA ARG A 28 5.76 18.42 4.27
C ARG A 28 5.32 17.00 3.89
N VAL A 29 6.27 16.14 3.52
CA VAL A 29 5.97 14.74 3.20
C VAL A 29 5.54 13.99 4.45
N GLU A 30 6.19 14.20 5.59
CA GLU A 30 5.83 13.58 6.85
C GLU A 30 4.39 13.97 7.27
N SER A 31 4.03 15.24 7.10
CA SER A 31 2.68 15.75 7.36
C SER A 31 1.63 15.14 6.44
N TYR A 32 1.95 14.91 5.16
CA TYR A 32 1.09 14.21 4.23
C TYR A 32 0.89 12.76 4.67
N ILE A 33 1.98 12.04 4.96
CA ILE A 33 1.93 10.64 5.39
C ILE A 33 1.13 10.51 6.70
N LYS A 34 1.29 11.41 7.66
CA LYS A 34 0.51 11.40 8.91
C LYS A 34 -1.00 11.53 8.66
N LYS A 35 -1.42 12.22 7.59
CA LYS A 35 -2.84 12.38 7.24
C LYS A 35 -3.41 11.21 6.45
N PHE A 36 -2.60 10.58 5.58
CA PHE A 36 -3.09 9.60 4.61
C PHE A 36 -2.67 8.15 4.90
N SER A 37 -1.64 7.92 5.71
CA SER A 37 -1.24 6.56 6.12
C SER A 37 -2.26 6.00 7.11
N LYS A 38 -3.09 5.07 6.64
CA LYS A 38 -4.14 4.43 7.45
C LYS A 38 -3.64 3.24 8.28
N ILE A 39 -2.40 2.81 8.04
CA ILE A 39 -1.80 1.62 8.64
C ILE A 39 -0.39 1.94 9.15
N ASN A 40 0.08 1.18 10.16
CA ASN A 40 1.45 1.28 10.65
C ASN A 40 2.43 0.45 9.79
N ASN A 41 3.73 0.70 9.90
CA ASN A 41 4.74 0.04 9.06
C ASN A 41 4.76 -1.50 9.23
N SER A 42 4.61 -2.01 10.45
CA SER A 42 4.63 -3.46 10.72
C SER A 42 3.48 -4.17 10.01
N ASN A 43 2.26 -3.63 10.13
CA ASN A 43 1.06 -4.16 9.51
C ASN A 43 1.12 -3.98 7.98
N ALA A 44 1.64 -2.86 7.48
CA ALA A 44 1.83 -2.63 6.04
C ALA A 44 2.76 -3.69 5.41
N LEU A 45 3.89 -4.02 6.07
CA LEU A 45 4.83 -5.04 5.59
C LEU A 45 4.22 -6.45 5.59
N LYS A 46 3.43 -6.79 6.61
CA LYS A 46 2.72 -8.07 6.68
C LYS A 46 1.65 -8.16 5.59
N LEU A 47 0.80 -7.14 5.46
CA LEU A 47 -0.23 -7.06 4.43
C LEU A 47 0.38 -7.14 3.02
N LYS A 48 1.50 -6.45 2.77
CA LYS A 48 2.25 -6.54 1.51
C LYS A 48 2.64 -7.97 1.18
N LYS A 49 3.25 -8.67 2.13
CA LYS A 49 3.69 -10.05 1.95
C LYS A 49 2.51 -11.00 1.70
N GLU A 50 1.45 -10.87 2.49
CA GLU A 50 0.25 -11.70 2.36
C GLU A 50 -0.46 -11.50 1.02
N LEU A 51 -0.56 -10.26 0.53
CA LEU A 51 -1.09 -9.96 -0.79
C LEU A 51 -0.20 -10.52 -1.92
N GLN A 52 1.13 -10.41 -1.79
CA GLN A 52 2.07 -10.98 -2.76
C GLN A 52 1.98 -12.51 -2.85
N GLU A 53 1.81 -13.19 -1.71
CA GLU A 53 1.66 -14.65 -1.64
C GLU A 53 0.27 -15.11 -2.12
N SER A 54 -0.76 -14.28 -1.90
CA SER A 54 -2.15 -14.61 -2.23
C SER A 54 -2.52 -14.36 -3.69
N PHE A 55 -1.82 -13.46 -4.38
CA PHE A 55 -2.17 -13.00 -5.73
C PHE A 55 -0.95 -12.92 -6.65
N SER A 56 -0.76 -13.94 -7.48
CA SER A 56 0.33 -13.98 -8.48
C SER A 56 0.14 -12.99 -9.63
N LYS A 57 -1.10 -12.58 -9.91
CA LYS A 57 -1.45 -11.63 -10.99
C LYS A 57 -1.27 -10.16 -10.60
N LEU A 58 -1.21 -9.84 -9.30
CA LEU A 58 -1.10 -8.46 -8.84
C LEU A 58 0.36 -8.00 -8.89
N GLY A 59 0.60 -6.93 -9.63
CA GLY A 59 1.89 -6.24 -9.63
C GLY A 59 2.14 -5.55 -8.29
N ILE A 60 3.42 -5.33 -7.97
CA ILE A 60 3.82 -4.68 -6.71
C ILE A 60 3.19 -3.29 -6.53
N GLU A 61 3.04 -2.52 -7.60
CA GLU A 61 2.38 -1.20 -7.56
C GLU A 61 0.91 -1.28 -7.14
N GLN A 62 0.19 -2.31 -7.62
CA GLN A 62 -1.20 -2.55 -7.26
C GLN A 62 -1.31 -2.93 -5.79
N ILE A 63 -0.41 -3.78 -5.30
CA ILE A 63 -0.34 -4.17 -3.90
C ILE A 63 -0.08 -2.96 -3.01
N ILE A 64 0.87 -2.09 -3.38
CA ILE A 64 1.13 -0.85 -2.64
C ILE A 64 -0.12 0.04 -2.60
N LYS A 65 -0.84 0.19 -3.71
CA LYS A 65 -2.09 0.96 -3.71
C LYS A 65 -3.14 0.36 -2.77
N ILE A 66 -3.30 -0.96 -2.73
CA ILE A 66 -4.23 -1.62 -1.79
C ILE A 66 -3.87 -1.26 -0.34
N ILE A 67 -2.57 -1.30 0.01
CA ILE A 67 -2.07 -0.95 1.35
C ILE A 67 -2.33 0.52 1.69
N ASP A 68 -2.05 1.43 0.76
CA ASP A 68 -2.20 2.86 1.00
C ASP A 68 -3.67 3.29 1.09
N PHE A 69 -4.55 2.67 0.29
CA PHE A 69 -5.96 3.00 0.27
C PHE A 69 -6.80 2.24 1.30
N LEU A 70 -6.40 1.03 1.71
CA LEU A 70 -7.18 0.11 2.57
C LEU A 70 -8.67 0.06 2.16
N PRO A 71 -8.98 -0.53 1.00
CA PRO A 71 -10.34 -0.57 0.47
C PRO A 71 -11.29 -1.28 1.45
N LYS A 72 -12.51 -0.75 1.60
CA LYS A 72 -13.50 -1.29 2.56
C LYS A 72 -14.62 -2.08 1.89
N ASP A 73 -14.83 -1.87 0.60
CA ASP A 73 -15.85 -2.54 -0.20
C ASP A 73 -15.34 -2.85 -1.61
N ALA A 74 -16.16 -3.57 -2.38
CA ALA A 74 -15.80 -4.01 -3.72
C ALA A 74 -15.59 -2.84 -4.68
N ASP A 75 -16.30 -1.73 -4.50
CA ASP A 75 -16.17 -0.55 -5.35
C ASP A 75 -14.86 0.19 -5.07
N ASP A 76 -14.42 0.24 -3.82
CA ASP A 76 -13.09 0.73 -3.47
C ASP A 76 -12.00 -0.10 -4.15
N VAL A 77 -12.09 -1.45 -4.08
CA VAL A 77 -11.12 -2.33 -4.74
C VAL A 77 -11.08 -2.06 -6.24
N ARG A 78 -12.24 -1.99 -6.91
CA ARG A 78 -12.33 -1.70 -8.35
C ARG A 78 -11.75 -0.33 -8.70
N LYS A 79 -11.97 0.70 -7.88
CA LYS A 79 -11.39 2.04 -8.10
C LYS A 79 -9.87 2.02 -7.95
N VAL A 80 -9.35 1.35 -6.91
CA VAL A 80 -7.91 1.22 -6.65
C VAL A 80 -7.20 0.44 -7.77
N LEU A 81 -7.88 -0.57 -8.31
CA LEU A 81 -7.36 -1.51 -9.29
C LEU A 81 -8.01 -1.35 -10.67
N ALA A 82 -8.43 -0.13 -11.03
CA ALA A 82 -9.20 0.13 -12.25
C ALA A 82 -8.52 -0.31 -13.55
N SER A 83 -7.19 -0.46 -13.54
CA SER A 83 -6.40 -0.94 -14.68
C SER A 83 -6.09 -2.44 -14.63
N ALA A 84 -6.59 -3.17 -13.63
CA ALA A 84 -6.38 -4.59 -13.44
C ALA A 84 -7.61 -5.40 -13.86
N SER A 85 -7.42 -6.52 -14.54
CA SER A 85 -8.48 -7.50 -14.74
C SER A 85 -8.58 -8.38 -13.50
N ILE A 86 -9.52 -8.06 -12.62
CA ILE A 86 -9.74 -8.75 -11.34
C ILE A 86 -11.13 -9.36 -11.32
N GLU A 87 -11.20 -10.61 -10.86
CA GLU A 87 -12.44 -11.38 -10.75
C GLU A 87 -13.13 -11.15 -9.39
N GLU A 88 -14.44 -11.41 -9.29
CA GLU A 88 -15.23 -11.12 -8.08
C GLU A 88 -14.74 -11.89 -6.84
N ASN A 89 -14.26 -13.12 -7.04
CA ASN A 89 -13.63 -13.94 -5.99
C ASN A 89 -12.31 -13.32 -5.49
N GLU A 90 -11.52 -12.73 -6.38
CA GLU A 90 -10.28 -12.02 -6.01
C GLU A 90 -10.60 -10.76 -5.21
N ILE A 91 -11.65 -10.00 -5.59
CA ILE A 91 -12.12 -8.84 -4.82
C ILE A 91 -12.50 -9.24 -3.40
N ALA A 92 -13.32 -10.30 -3.25
CA ALA A 92 -13.73 -10.78 -1.94
C ALA A 92 -12.53 -11.18 -1.08
N LYS A 93 -11.55 -11.87 -1.66
CA LYS A 93 -10.32 -12.27 -0.96
C LYS A 93 -9.45 -11.08 -0.57
N ILE A 94 -9.31 -10.06 -1.42
CA ILE A 94 -8.59 -8.82 -1.10
C ILE A 94 -9.23 -8.16 0.13
N LEU A 95 -10.55 -8.02 0.14
CA LEU A 95 -11.28 -7.41 1.24
C LEU A 95 -11.14 -8.19 2.54
N GLU A 96 -11.18 -9.53 2.47
CA GLU A 96 -10.98 -10.41 3.62
C GLU A 96 -9.59 -10.20 4.24
N ILE A 97 -8.54 -10.23 3.42
CA ILE A 97 -7.16 -9.99 3.87
C ILE A 97 -7.04 -8.59 4.47
N VAL A 98 -7.47 -7.55 3.75
CA VAL A 98 -7.36 -6.15 4.19
C VAL A 98 -8.08 -5.93 5.52
N LYS A 99 -9.24 -6.54 5.73
CA LYS A 99 -10.02 -6.44 6.97
C LYS A 99 -9.27 -6.99 8.20
N GLY A 100 -8.33 -7.91 8.02
CA GLY A 100 -7.46 -8.41 9.09
C GLY A 100 -6.44 -7.40 9.63
N TYR A 101 -6.27 -6.26 8.94
CA TYR A 101 -5.25 -5.24 9.27
C TYR A 101 -5.82 -3.85 9.59
N ILE A 102 -7.15 -3.69 9.52
CA ILE A 102 -7.88 -2.46 9.84
C ILE A 102 -8.30 -2.47 11.31
#